data_AF-A0A6P0X0F7-F1
#
_entry.id   AF-A0A6P0X0F7-F1
#
_cell.length_a   1.000
_cell.length_b   1.000
_cell.length_c   1.000
_cell.angle_alpha   90.00
_cell.angle_beta   90.00
_cell.angle_gamma   90.00
#
_symmetry.space_group_name_H-M   'P 1'
#
loop_
_entity.id
_entity.type
_entity.pdbx_description
1 polymer ?
#
loop_
_entity_poly.entity_id
_entity_poly.type
_entity_poly.pdbx_seq_one_letter_code
_entity_poly.pdbx_strand_id
1 'polypeptide(L)'
;MAYNQERGVDYFVANTGGGWVKPGKNPGDQIGQYRNLVIWLRPASEQPFFFQLPKSAKVEREDSIWFFELEKTWLAIHPINLASSVEVRIENQKLAKHYSQEQTWKATRIGKGYTGFALEVGEQESHGSYSEFKQAVKTKSQLDLTNLATGTVHLKGANGNRLQLTHNPQNELPILIRNGVKHNWLQQFDLYRSSNGKKPISLGWKTGSLRVEAGESVFEANVGIGN
;
A
#
# COMPACT_ATOMS: atom_id res chain seq x y z
N MET A 1 -3.43 -6.95 -1.61
CA MET A 1 -3.64 -8.40 -1.41
C MET A 1 -2.49 -9.10 -2.10
N ALA A 2 -2.03 -10.20 -1.53
CA ALA A 2 -0.96 -11.02 -2.08
C ALA A 2 -1.40 -12.49 -1.98
N TYR A 3 -1.00 -13.31 -2.95
CA TYR A 3 -1.23 -14.74 -2.88
C TYR A 3 -0.46 -15.35 -1.69
N ASN A 4 -1.08 -16.31 -1.01
CA ASN A 4 -0.43 -17.16 -0.02
C ASN A 4 -0.99 -18.58 -0.14
N GLN A 5 -0.14 -19.57 -0.39
CA GLN A 5 -0.57 -20.95 -0.58
C GLN A 5 -1.25 -21.55 0.67
N GLU A 6 -0.76 -21.25 1.87
CA GLU A 6 -1.25 -21.80 3.14
C GLU A 6 -2.53 -21.09 3.63
N ARG A 7 -2.68 -19.79 3.33
CA ARG A 7 -3.73 -18.92 3.88
C ARG A 7 -4.75 -18.48 2.83
N GLY A 8 -4.56 -18.85 1.57
CA GLY A 8 -5.31 -18.39 0.40
C GLY A 8 -4.93 -16.96 -0.03
N VAL A 9 -5.02 -16.00 0.91
CA VAL A 9 -4.69 -14.60 0.67
C VAL A 9 -4.01 -13.95 1.87
N ASP A 10 -3.04 -13.10 1.56
CA ASP A 10 -2.36 -12.24 2.51
C ASP A 10 -2.42 -10.76 2.13
N TYR A 11 -1.97 -9.92 3.04
CA TYR A 11 -2.07 -8.47 2.91
C TYR A 11 -0.77 -7.80 3.34
N PHE A 12 -0.29 -6.91 2.48
CA PHE A 12 0.50 -5.77 2.95
C PHE A 12 -0.47 -4.73 3.49
N VAL A 13 -0.26 -4.33 4.75
CA VAL A 13 -1.06 -3.28 5.40
C VAL A 13 -0.11 -2.17 5.81
N ALA A 14 -0.31 -0.99 5.22
CA ALA A 14 0.33 0.23 5.69
C ALA A 14 -0.67 1.04 6.52
N ASN A 15 -0.19 1.66 7.59
CA ASN A 15 -0.95 2.63 8.35
C ASN A 15 -0.03 3.67 8.97
N THR A 16 -0.61 4.81 9.33
CA THR A 16 0.01 5.73 10.27
C THR A 16 -0.61 5.54 11.65
N GLY A 17 0.04 5.98 12.72
CA GLY A 17 -0.56 5.83 14.05
C GLY A 17 0.37 6.20 15.19
N GLY A 18 -0.08 5.90 16.41
CA GLY A 18 0.73 6.02 17.63
C GLY A 18 1.61 4.79 17.84
N GLY A 19 1.40 4.07 18.96
CA GLY A 19 2.25 2.95 19.35
C GLY A 19 2.05 1.63 18.60
N TRP A 20 1.06 1.48 17.70
CA TRP A 20 0.77 0.20 17.05
C TRP A 20 0.03 0.32 15.70
N VAL A 21 -0.07 -0.81 14.99
CA VAL A 21 -0.73 -1.00 13.67
C VAL A 21 -2.25 -0.86 13.80
N LYS A 22 -2.79 0.34 13.68
CA LYS A 22 -4.23 0.55 13.54
C LYS A 22 -4.59 0.59 12.05
N PRO A 23 -5.26 -0.43 11.48
CA PRO A 23 -5.57 -0.43 10.06
C PRO A 23 -6.45 0.76 9.68
N GLY A 24 -6.18 1.33 8.50
CA GLY A 24 -6.95 2.44 7.92
C GLY A 24 -6.15 3.75 7.82
N LYS A 25 -6.76 4.73 7.17
CA LYS A 25 -6.20 6.10 7.07
C LYS A 25 -6.49 6.88 8.34
N ASN A 26 -5.58 7.76 8.71
CA ASN A 26 -5.80 8.79 9.71
C ASN A 26 -5.98 10.17 9.07
N PRO A 27 -6.52 11.15 9.81
CA PRO A 27 -6.57 12.53 9.34
C PRO A 27 -5.20 13.02 8.85
N GLY A 28 -5.18 13.63 7.67
CA GLY A 28 -3.97 14.13 7.00
C GLY A 28 -3.31 13.14 6.04
N ASP A 29 -3.64 11.84 6.12
CA ASP A 29 -3.20 10.85 5.14
C ASP A 29 -3.91 11.06 3.80
N GLN A 30 -3.14 11.15 2.72
CA GLN A 30 -3.66 11.16 1.36
C GLN A 30 -2.93 10.14 0.51
N ILE A 31 -3.73 9.35 -0.21
CA ILE A 31 -3.24 8.18 -0.92
C ILE A 31 -3.64 8.31 -2.38
N GLY A 32 -2.65 8.18 -3.25
CA GLY A 32 -2.84 8.04 -4.69
C GLY A 32 -2.44 6.65 -5.12
N GLN A 33 -3.26 6.01 -5.93
CA GLN A 33 -2.93 4.75 -6.59
C GLN A 33 -3.10 4.90 -8.10
N TYR A 34 -2.21 4.27 -8.85
CA TYR A 34 -2.38 4.02 -10.28
C TYR A 34 -1.66 2.76 -10.70
N ARG A 35 -2.41 1.77 -11.22
CA ARG A 35 -1.87 0.45 -11.59
C ARG A 35 -1.10 -0.14 -10.40
N ASN A 36 0.18 -0.46 -10.60
CA ASN A 36 1.07 -1.03 -9.61
C ASN A 36 1.78 0.01 -8.72
N LEU A 37 1.45 1.30 -8.85
CA LEU A 37 2.06 2.40 -8.12
C LEU A 37 1.12 2.94 -7.05
N VAL A 38 1.67 3.23 -5.88
CA VAL A 38 1.00 3.94 -4.78
C VAL A 38 1.92 5.03 -4.24
N ILE A 39 1.33 6.18 -3.90
CA ILE A 39 1.97 7.21 -3.08
C ILE A 39 1.07 7.44 -1.88
N TRP A 40 1.62 7.30 -0.67
CA TRP A 40 0.96 7.69 0.57
C TRP A 40 1.72 8.87 1.15
N LEU A 41 1.07 10.03 1.27
CA LEU A 41 1.69 11.27 1.72
C LEU A 41 0.85 11.95 2.79
N ARG A 42 1.50 12.57 3.76
CA ARG A 42 0.86 13.40 4.78
C ARG A 42 1.76 14.55 5.20
N PRO A 43 1.21 15.63 5.80
CA PRO A 43 2.01 16.61 6.51
C PRO A 43 2.81 15.92 7.62
N ALA A 44 4.05 16.37 7.81
CA ALA A 44 4.95 15.87 8.82
C ALA A 44 4.31 15.96 10.22
N SER A 45 4.28 14.82 10.91
CA SER A 45 3.85 14.72 12.30
C SER A 45 4.77 13.73 13.02
N GLU A 46 4.61 13.59 14.34
CA GLU A 46 5.34 12.57 15.12
C GLU A 46 4.74 11.16 14.96
N GLN A 47 3.70 10.99 14.12
CA GLN A 47 3.09 9.68 13.88
C GLN A 47 3.99 8.84 12.97
N PRO A 48 4.53 7.70 13.45
CA PRO A 48 5.23 6.75 12.59
C PRO A 48 4.33 6.11 11.53
N PHE A 49 4.98 5.57 10.51
CA PHE A 49 4.39 4.60 9.60
C PHE A 49 4.65 3.19 10.14
N PHE A 50 3.64 2.34 10.00
CA PHE A 50 3.77 0.92 10.22
C PHE A 50 3.44 0.15 8.94
N PHE A 51 4.15 -0.96 8.76
CA PHE A 51 3.98 -1.89 7.67
C PHE A 51 3.83 -3.28 8.26
N GLN A 52 2.66 -3.88 8.09
CA GLN A 52 2.39 -5.24 8.50
C GLN A 52 2.40 -6.15 7.27
N LEU A 53 3.11 -7.26 7.41
CA LEU A 53 3.37 -8.25 6.38
C LEU A 53 3.28 -9.65 7.00
N PRO A 54 3.05 -10.70 6.20
CA PRO A 54 3.16 -12.08 6.66
C PRO A 54 4.57 -12.38 7.16
N LYS A 55 4.72 -13.24 8.17
CA LYS A 55 6.04 -13.68 8.67
C LYS A 55 6.90 -14.38 7.60
N SER A 56 6.26 -14.99 6.61
CA SER A 56 6.95 -15.62 5.47
C SER A 56 7.60 -14.60 4.53
N ALA A 57 7.21 -13.33 4.58
CA ALA A 57 7.77 -12.31 3.70
C ALA A 57 9.25 -12.05 4.05
N LYS A 58 10.13 -12.10 3.05
CA LYS A 58 11.52 -11.68 3.23
C LYS A 58 11.62 -10.16 3.12
N VAL A 59 12.44 -9.57 3.98
CA VAL A 59 12.65 -8.12 4.03
C VAL A 59 14.09 -7.82 3.74
N GLU A 60 14.33 -7.04 2.69
CA GLU A 60 15.65 -6.61 2.27
C GLU A 60 15.71 -5.09 2.16
N ARG A 61 16.90 -4.54 2.38
CA ARG A 61 17.17 -3.11 2.20
C ARG A 61 18.39 -2.99 1.31
N GLU A 62 18.22 -2.32 0.19
CA GLU A 62 19.30 -1.99 -0.70
C GLU A 62 19.19 -0.53 -1.08
N ASP A 63 20.31 0.19 -0.95
CA ASP A 63 20.36 1.63 -1.11
C ASP A 63 19.34 2.31 -0.17
N SER A 64 18.45 3.14 -0.72
CA SER A 64 17.36 3.79 0.00
C SER A 64 16.01 3.09 -0.19
N ILE A 65 15.97 1.87 -0.72
CA ILE A 65 14.72 1.16 -1.08
C ILE A 65 14.53 -0.04 -0.16
N TRP A 66 13.30 -0.24 0.32
CA TRP A 66 12.95 -1.43 1.09
C TRP A 66 12.20 -2.40 0.20
N PHE A 67 12.72 -3.61 0.08
CA PHE A 67 12.12 -4.66 -0.72
C PHE A 67 11.47 -5.70 0.19
N PHE A 68 10.26 -6.11 -0.19
CA PHE A 68 9.52 -7.17 0.47
C PHE A 68 9.16 -8.24 -0.55
N GLU A 69 9.71 -9.44 -0.37
CA GLU A 69 9.38 -10.61 -1.17
C GLU A 69 8.27 -11.39 -0.46
N LEU A 70 7.04 -11.33 -0.98
CA LEU A 70 6.01 -12.30 -0.68
C LEU A 70 6.02 -13.39 -1.75
N GLU A 71 5.18 -14.42 -1.57
CA GLU A 71 5.24 -15.65 -2.38
C GLU A 71 5.14 -15.40 -3.90
N LYS A 72 4.15 -14.62 -4.33
CA LYS A 72 3.96 -14.25 -5.76
C LYS A 72 3.93 -12.76 -6.01
N THR A 73 3.99 -11.97 -4.94
CA THR A 73 3.90 -10.51 -4.99
C THR A 73 5.12 -9.90 -4.32
N TRP A 74 5.70 -8.91 -4.97
CA TRP A 74 6.90 -8.23 -4.50
C TRP A 74 6.64 -6.74 -4.38
N LEU A 75 7.23 -6.12 -3.37
CA LEU A 75 7.00 -4.72 -3.06
C LEU A 75 8.34 -4.00 -3.01
N ALA A 76 8.39 -2.80 -3.56
CA ALA A 76 9.48 -1.86 -3.39
C ALA A 76 8.94 -0.57 -2.77
N ILE A 77 9.41 -0.24 -1.57
CA ILE A 77 9.04 0.97 -0.86
C ILE A 77 10.19 1.98 -0.96
N HIS A 78 9.87 3.15 -1.52
CA HIS A 78 10.71 4.33 -1.48
C HIS A 78 10.24 5.22 -0.31
N PRO A 79 10.99 5.29 0.81
CA PRO A 79 10.66 6.15 1.93
C PRO A 79 10.75 7.63 1.54
N ILE A 80 9.80 8.44 2.01
CA ILE A 80 9.77 9.90 1.87
C ILE A 80 9.87 10.49 3.26
N ASN A 81 11.03 11.05 3.61
CA ASN A 81 11.26 11.61 4.95
C ASN A 81 10.93 10.60 6.08
N LEU A 82 11.31 9.33 5.88
CA LEU A 82 11.22 8.25 6.87
C LEU A 82 12.61 7.68 7.16
N ALA A 83 12.89 7.41 8.44
CA ALA A 83 14.01 6.60 8.86
C ALA A 83 13.85 5.16 8.35
N SER A 84 14.97 4.44 8.25
CA SER A 84 14.98 3.01 8.00
C SER A 84 14.03 2.28 8.95
N SER A 85 13.13 1.48 8.40
CA SER A 85 12.15 0.74 9.18
C SER A 85 12.82 -0.27 10.11
N VAL A 86 12.30 -0.47 11.31
CA VAL A 86 12.73 -1.51 12.26
C VAL A 86 11.57 -2.45 12.59
N GLU A 87 11.85 -3.74 12.78
CA GLU A 87 10.81 -4.68 13.21
C GLU A 87 10.44 -4.37 14.68
N VAL A 88 9.15 -4.37 14.97
CA VAL A 88 8.62 -4.10 16.30
C VAL A 88 7.60 -5.16 16.69
N ARG A 89 7.53 -5.44 17.99
CA ARG A 89 6.52 -6.33 18.55
C ARG A 89 5.24 -5.56 18.84
N ILE A 90 4.10 -6.23 18.71
CA ILE A 90 2.82 -5.71 19.17
C ILE A 90 2.73 -5.95 20.68
N GLU A 91 2.79 -4.88 21.47
CA GLU A 91 2.80 -4.97 22.94
C GLU A 91 1.49 -5.51 23.53
N ASN A 92 0.35 -5.18 22.89
CA ASN A 92 -0.94 -5.68 23.32
C ASN A 92 -1.07 -7.19 23.03
N GLN A 93 -1.10 -8.02 24.07
CA GLN A 93 -1.11 -9.48 23.95
C GLN A 93 -2.28 -10.04 23.15
N LYS A 94 -3.49 -9.47 23.28
CA LYS A 94 -4.67 -9.91 22.54
C LYS A 94 -4.50 -9.68 21.03
N LEU A 95 -3.99 -8.51 20.66
CA LEU A 95 -3.68 -8.17 19.28
C LEU A 95 -2.49 -8.98 18.76
N ALA A 96 -1.44 -9.16 19.56
CA ALA A 96 -0.28 -9.98 19.20
C ALA A 96 -0.69 -11.42 18.85
N LYS A 97 -1.65 -11.99 19.61
CA LYS A 97 -2.22 -13.31 19.29
C LYS A 97 -2.98 -13.28 17.95
N HIS A 98 -3.78 -12.24 17.72
CA HIS A 98 -4.54 -12.08 16.47
C HIS A 98 -3.64 -11.91 15.23
N TYR A 99 -2.49 -11.25 15.39
CA TYR A 99 -1.51 -11.01 14.33
C TYR A 99 -0.27 -11.90 14.47
N SER A 100 -0.42 -13.10 15.05
CA SER A 100 0.70 -14.00 15.36
C SER A 100 1.43 -14.54 14.12
N GLN A 101 0.80 -14.48 12.95
CA GLN A 101 1.38 -14.84 11.65
C GLN A 101 1.95 -13.63 10.88
N GLU A 102 1.95 -12.46 11.51
CA GLU A 102 2.44 -11.23 10.90
C GLU A 102 3.74 -10.77 11.55
N GLN A 103 4.56 -10.09 10.78
CA GLN A 103 5.66 -9.24 11.23
C GLN A 103 5.24 -7.77 11.07
N THR A 104 5.71 -6.91 11.95
CA THR A 104 5.35 -5.48 11.95
C THR A 104 6.62 -4.65 11.91
N TRP A 105 6.70 -3.75 10.93
CA TRP A 105 7.81 -2.83 10.76
C TRP A 105 7.35 -1.41 11.05
N LYS A 106 8.19 -0.64 11.73
CA LYS A 106 7.95 0.76 12.11
C LYS A 106 9.00 1.66 11.46
N ALA A 107 8.56 2.71 10.80
CA ALA A 107 9.43 3.78 10.28
C ALA A 107 9.01 5.12 10.89
N THR A 108 9.94 5.77 11.59
CA THR A 108 9.70 7.09 12.18
C THR A 108 10.05 8.19 11.18
N ARG A 109 9.44 9.36 11.35
CA ARG A 109 9.74 10.53 10.51
C ARG A 109 11.19 10.98 10.70
N ILE A 110 11.83 11.35 9.60
CA ILE A 110 13.02 12.21 9.58
C ILE A 110 12.73 13.46 8.75
N GLY A 111 13.21 14.63 9.16
CA GLY A 111 12.98 15.88 8.41
C GLY A 111 11.65 16.59 8.72
N LYS A 112 11.29 17.54 7.86
CA LYS A 112 10.15 18.47 8.01
C LYS A 112 9.28 18.50 6.73
N GLY A 113 8.13 19.17 6.80
CA GLY A 113 7.25 19.38 5.64
C GLY A 113 6.26 18.23 5.45
N TYR A 114 6.58 17.29 4.56
CA TYR A 114 5.75 16.11 4.28
C TYR A 114 6.53 14.82 4.53
N THR A 115 5.81 13.76 4.88
CA THR A 115 6.37 12.43 5.13
C THR A 115 5.44 11.37 4.56
N GLY A 116 5.99 10.21 4.20
CA GLY A 116 5.24 9.17 3.52
C GLY A 116 6.11 8.13 2.87
N PHE A 117 5.54 7.44 1.90
CA PHE A 117 6.27 6.51 1.06
C PHE A 117 5.64 6.40 -0.32
N ALA A 118 6.47 6.03 -1.28
CA ALA A 118 6.04 5.56 -2.58
C ALA A 118 6.21 4.04 -2.63
N LEU A 119 5.28 3.34 -3.24
CA LEU A 119 5.27 1.88 -3.35
C LEU A 119 5.11 1.49 -4.81
N GLU A 120 5.92 0.54 -5.24
CA GLU A 120 5.78 -0.19 -6.49
C GLU A 120 5.53 -1.67 -6.20
N VAL A 121 4.56 -2.25 -6.91
CA VAL A 121 4.21 -3.67 -6.84
C VAL A 121 4.71 -4.38 -8.09
N GLY A 122 5.32 -5.55 -7.91
CA GLY A 122 5.73 -6.47 -8.96
C GLY A 122 5.24 -7.87 -8.69
N GLU A 123 5.09 -8.65 -9.76
CA GLU A 123 4.72 -10.06 -9.78
C GLU A 123 5.43 -10.74 -10.96
N GLN A 124 5.41 -12.07 -11.01
CA GLN A 124 6.02 -12.85 -12.09
C GLN A 124 5.56 -12.41 -13.48
N GLU A 125 4.27 -12.13 -13.65
CA GLU A 125 3.67 -11.71 -14.92
C GLU A 125 4.16 -10.34 -15.40
N SER A 126 4.69 -9.52 -14.49
CA SER A 126 5.15 -8.16 -14.80
C SER A 126 6.67 -8.04 -14.90
N HIS A 127 7.42 -8.86 -14.16
CA HIS A 127 8.88 -8.73 -14.06
C HIS A 127 9.65 -10.05 -14.21
N GLY A 128 8.97 -11.20 -14.33
CA GLY A 128 9.59 -12.52 -14.46
C GLY A 128 9.99 -13.13 -13.11
N SER A 129 10.83 -12.43 -12.35
CA SER A 129 11.33 -12.88 -11.06
C SER A 129 11.53 -11.73 -10.08
N TYR A 130 11.64 -12.05 -8.78
CA TYR A 130 11.92 -11.06 -7.74
C TYR A 130 13.25 -10.34 -7.95
N SER A 131 14.28 -11.07 -8.42
CA SER A 131 15.58 -10.48 -8.74
C SER A 131 15.48 -9.46 -9.88
N GLU A 132 14.76 -9.81 -10.95
CA GLU A 132 14.50 -8.90 -12.07
C GLU A 132 13.65 -7.70 -11.67
N PHE A 133 12.67 -7.89 -10.78
CA PHE A 133 11.89 -6.80 -10.19
C PHE A 133 12.79 -5.81 -9.42
N LYS A 134 13.63 -6.31 -8.49
CA LYS A 134 14.58 -5.46 -7.75
C LYS A 134 15.48 -4.69 -8.70
N GLN A 135 16.07 -5.37 -9.68
CA GLN A 135 16.98 -4.75 -10.63
C GLN A 135 16.28 -3.69 -11.49
N ALA A 136 15.05 -3.98 -11.94
CA ALA A 136 14.25 -3.04 -12.72
C ALA A 136 13.90 -1.79 -11.89
N VAL A 137 13.47 -1.96 -10.64
CA VAL A 137 13.18 -0.83 -9.74
C VAL A 137 14.42 0.03 -9.52
N LYS A 138 15.56 -0.57 -9.17
CA LYS A 138 16.81 0.16 -8.92
C LYS A 138 17.30 0.97 -10.12
N THR A 139 17.06 0.47 -11.33
CA THR A 139 17.61 1.07 -12.56
C THR A 139 16.64 1.98 -13.29
N LYS A 140 15.32 1.75 -13.17
CA LYS A 140 14.30 2.43 -13.99
C LYS A 140 13.32 3.26 -13.17
N SER A 141 13.04 2.89 -11.92
CA SER A 141 12.12 3.65 -11.08
C SER A 141 12.76 4.93 -10.59
N GLN A 142 11.97 6.00 -10.53
CA GLN A 142 12.44 7.33 -10.15
C GLN A 142 11.41 7.97 -9.23
N LEU A 143 11.86 8.40 -8.05
CA LEU A 143 11.09 9.19 -7.11
C LEU A 143 11.65 10.62 -7.12
N ASP A 144 10.84 11.57 -7.58
CA ASP A 144 11.18 13.00 -7.59
C ASP A 144 10.46 13.72 -6.44
N LEU A 145 11.28 14.31 -5.57
CA LEU A 145 10.89 15.01 -4.36
C LEU A 145 11.20 16.52 -4.43
N THR A 146 11.55 17.04 -5.60
CA THR A 146 11.93 18.46 -5.81
C THR A 146 10.84 19.40 -5.29
N ASN A 147 9.57 19.02 -5.45
CA ASN A 147 8.41 19.78 -5.01
C ASN A 147 7.78 19.25 -3.71
N LEU A 148 8.53 18.49 -2.90
CA LEU A 148 8.02 17.93 -1.65
C LEU A 148 7.61 19.03 -0.65
N ALA A 149 8.29 20.18 -0.65
CA ALA A 149 7.96 21.31 0.22
C ALA A 149 6.53 21.84 0.00
N THR A 150 5.99 21.69 -1.21
CA THR A 150 4.60 22.05 -1.57
C THR A 150 3.67 20.82 -1.58
N GLY A 151 4.12 19.69 -1.05
CA GLY A 151 3.34 18.46 -0.94
C GLY A 151 3.20 17.69 -2.23
N THR A 152 4.07 17.94 -3.23
CA THR A 152 4.03 17.25 -4.52
C THR A 152 5.14 16.21 -4.66
N VAL A 153 4.77 15.01 -5.08
CA VAL A 153 5.66 13.86 -5.29
C VAL A 153 5.37 13.25 -6.64
N HIS A 154 6.42 12.92 -7.40
CA HIS A 154 6.29 12.17 -8.65
C HIS A 154 6.99 10.83 -8.51
N LEU A 155 6.28 9.76 -8.85
CA LEU A 155 6.82 8.41 -8.98
C LEU A 155 6.71 7.97 -10.44
N LYS A 156 7.82 7.57 -11.03
CA LYS A 156 7.88 6.78 -12.25
C LYS A 156 8.27 5.35 -11.87
N GLY A 157 7.42 4.38 -12.18
CA GLY A 157 7.69 2.96 -11.95
C GLY A 157 8.60 2.35 -13.02
N ALA A 158 9.08 1.14 -12.74
CA ALA A 158 10.01 0.41 -13.60
C ALA A 158 9.41 0.04 -14.96
N ASN A 159 8.08 -0.14 -14.99
CA ASN A 159 7.30 -0.40 -16.20
C ASN A 159 6.92 0.88 -16.98
N GLY A 160 7.38 2.05 -16.55
CA GLY A 160 7.14 3.33 -17.22
C GLY A 160 5.85 4.05 -16.82
N ASN A 161 4.97 3.44 -16.02
CA ASN A 161 3.83 4.14 -15.44
C ASN A 161 4.29 5.29 -14.55
N ARG A 162 3.48 6.36 -14.51
CA ARG A 162 3.76 7.59 -13.77
C ARG A 162 2.57 7.97 -12.91
N LEU A 163 2.86 8.27 -11.66
CA LEU A 163 1.90 8.78 -10.69
C LEU A 163 2.48 10.03 -10.05
N GLN A 164 1.75 11.14 -10.17
CA GLN A 164 1.98 12.32 -9.36
C GLN A 164 0.87 12.44 -8.33
N LEU A 165 1.25 12.78 -7.11
CA LEU A 165 0.35 13.15 -6.02
C LEU A 165 0.74 14.54 -5.52
N THR A 166 -0.24 15.43 -5.43
CA THR A 166 -0.12 16.69 -4.67
C THR A 166 -1.11 16.64 -3.51
N HIS A 167 -0.59 16.81 -2.30
CA HIS A 167 -1.39 16.87 -1.09
C HIS A 167 -2.37 18.06 -1.13
N ASN A 168 -3.61 17.81 -0.74
CA ASN A 168 -4.70 18.77 -0.75
C ASN A 168 -5.00 19.22 0.69
N PRO A 169 -4.66 20.43 1.12
CA PRO A 169 -4.94 20.87 2.48
C PRO A 169 -6.43 21.19 2.73
N GLN A 170 -7.26 21.31 1.68
CA GLN A 170 -8.67 21.67 1.81
C GLN A 170 -9.58 20.46 2.07
N ASN A 171 -9.21 19.27 1.60
CA ASN A 171 -9.99 18.04 1.82
C ASN A 171 -9.11 16.78 1.63
N GLU A 172 -9.68 15.59 1.87
CA GLU A 172 -8.93 14.32 1.81
C GLU A 172 -8.72 13.76 0.40
N LEU A 173 -9.06 14.52 -0.65
CA LEU A 173 -8.89 14.10 -2.05
C LEU A 173 -7.62 14.73 -2.63
N PRO A 174 -6.49 13.98 -2.72
CA PRO A 174 -5.28 14.51 -3.32
C PRO A 174 -5.50 14.86 -4.79
N ILE A 175 -4.71 15.79 -5.31
CA ILE A 175 -4.66 16.01 -6.76
C ILE A 175 -3.77 14.93 -7.35
N LEU A 176 -4.32 14.08 -8.22
CA LEU A 176 -3.57 13.01 -8.87
C LEU A 176 -3.42 13.25 -10.37
N ILE A 177 -2.23 13.00 -10.90
CA ILE A 177 -1.98 12.90 -12.34
C ILE A 177 -1.43 11.51 -12.63
N ARG A 178 -2.12 10.76 -13.50
CA ARG A 178 -1.83 9.36 -13.84
C ARG A 178 -1.43 9.30 -15.31
N ASN A 179 -0.16 9.01 -15.60
CA ASN A 179 0.40 9.07 -16.96
C ASN A 179 0.07 10.39 -17.69
N GLY A 180 0.19 11.53 -16.99
CA GLY A 180 -0.09 12.86 -17.55
C GLY A 180 -1.58 13.26 -17.55
N VAL A 181 -2.49 12.36 -17.20
CA VAL A 181 -3.93 12.64 -17.16
C VAL A 181 -4.38 12.92 -15.73
N LYS A 182 -5.00 14.09 -15.50
CA LYS A 182 -5.55 14.45 -14.19
C LYS A 182 -6.70 13.52 -13.82
N HIS A 183 -6.66 12.95 -12.62
CA HIS A 183 -7.74 12.15 -12.08
C HIS A 183 -8.90 13.05 -11.62
N ASN A 184 -10.11 12.74 -12.08
CA ASN A 184 -11.32 13.41 -11.65
C ASN A 184 -12.10 12.54 -10.65
N TRP A 185 -12.04 12.93 -9.38
CA TRP A 185 -12.76 12.22 -8.30
C TRP A 185 -14.28 12.20 -8.50
N LEU A 186 -14.86 13.27 -9.09
CA LEU A 186 -16.31 13.42 -9.24
C LEU A 186 -16.93 12.49 -10.29
N GLN A 187 -16.13 11.98 -11.23
CA GLN A 187 -16.61 11.13 -12.33
C GLN A 187 -16.44 9.63 -12.08
N GLN A 188 -15.95 9.23 -10.90
CA GLN A 188 -15.59 7.83 -10.61
C GLN A 188 -16.28 7.30 -9.35
N PHE A 189 -17.36 7.97 -8.89
CA PHE A 189 -18.14 7.55 -7.74
C PHE A 189 -18.99 6.29 -8.00
N ASP A 190 -19.27 5.95 -9.26
CA ASP A 190 -20.09 4.78 -9.59
C ASP A 190 -19.50 3.46 -9.07
N LEU A 191 -18.17 3.36 -8.96
CA LEU A 191 -17.48 2.21 -8.35
C LEU A 191 -17.79 2.04 -6.85
N TYR A 192 -18.24 3.09 -6.18
CA TYR A 192 -18.62 3.11 -4.77
C TYR A 192 -20.13 3.18 -4.56
N ARG A 193 -20.92 3.22 -5.65
CA ARG A 193 -22.37 3.28 -5.57
C ARG A 193 -22.89 1.94 -5.07
N SER A 194 -23.63 1.97 -3.97
CA SER A 194 -24.29 0.78 -3.44
C SER A 194 -25.40 0.33 -4.40
N SER A 195 -25.53 -1.00 -4.58
CA SER A 195 -26.72 -1.58 -5.19
C SER A 195 -27.76 -1.74 -4.06
N ASN A 196 -28.87 -1.00 -4.13
CA ASN A 196 -29.96 -1.06 -3.14
C ASN A 196 -29.53 -0.89 -1.67
N GLY A 197 -28.55 -0.01 -1.41
CA GLY A 197 -28.05 0.24 -0.05
C GLY A 197 -27.10 -0.83 0.50
N LYS A 198 -26.80 -1.89 -0.27
CA LYS A 198 -25.81 -2.92 0.07
C LYS A 198 -24.50 -2.71 -0.70
N LYS A 199 -23.39 -3.14 -0.11
CA LYS A 199 -22.08 -3.12 -0.76
C LYS A 199 -22.08 -4.16 -1.89
N PRO A 200 -21.92 -3.78 -3.17
CA PRO A 200 -22.05 -4.71 -4.29
C PRO A 200 -20.89 -5.71 -4.35
N ILE A 201 -19.80 -5.45 -3.64
CA ILE A 201 -18.68 -6.40 -3.47
C ILE A 201 -18.27 -6.38 -1.99
N SER A 202 -18.12 -7.55 -1.40
CA SER A 202 -17.57 -7.73 -0.06
C SER A 202 -16.59 -8.90 -0.04
N LEU A 203 -15.40 -8.67 0.49
CA LEU A 203 -14.41 -9.69 0.80
C LEU A 203 -14.22 -9.71 2.31
N GLY A 204 -14.49 -10.85 2.96
CA GLY A 204 -14.28 -10.98 4.40
C GLY A 204 -12.80 -10.80 4.76
N TRP A 205 -12.51 -10.00 5.80
CA TRP A 205 -11.13 -9.70 6.19
C TRP A 205 -10.39 -10.99 6.59
N LYS A 206 -9.38 -11.38 5.80
CA LYS A 206 -8.56 -12.58 6.02
C LYS A 206 -9.36 -13.90 6.09
N THR A 207 -10.53 -13.96 5.44
CA THR A 207 -11.34 -15.19 5.40
C THR A 207 -11.25 -15.94 4.07
N GLY A 208 -10.68 -15.33 3.02
CA GLY A 208 -10.65 -15.92 1.68
C GLY A 208 -12.02 -16.01 0.97
N SER A 209 -13.06 -15.37 1.53
CA SER A 209 -14.44 -15.44 1.00
C SER A 209 -14.85 -14.14 0.33
N LEU A 210 -15.03 -14.18 -1.00
CA LEU A 210 -15.50 -13.09 -1.85
C LEU A 210 -16.98 -13.26 -2.16
N ARG A 211 -17.76 -12.20 -1.97
CA ARG A 211 -19.16 -12.09 -2.38
C ARG A 211 -19.35 -10.89 -3.29
N VAL A 212 -20.05 -11.08 -4.39
CA VAL A 212 -20.42 -10.04 -5.37
C VAL A 212 -21.93 -10.08 -5.57
N GLU A 213 -22.59 -8.94 -5.39
CA GLU A 213 -24.01 -8.73 -5.67
C GLU A 213 -24.14 -7.81 -6.90
N ALA A 214 -24.79 -8.32 -7.94
CA ALA A 214 -25.07 -7.60 -9.19
C ALA A 214 -26.57 -7.69 -9.51
N GLY A 215 -27.34 -6.71 -9.02
CA GLY A 215 -28.80 -6.75 -9.10
C GLY A 215 -29.38 -7.89 -8.25
N GLU A 216 -30.12 -8.80 -8.90
CA GLU A 216 -30.68 -10.00 -8.26
C GLU A 216 -29.70 -11.19 -8.23
N SER A 217 -28.54 -11.06 -8.89
CA SER A 217 -27.52 -12.12 -8.93
C SER A 217 -26.53 -11.99 -7.79
N VAL A 218 -26.21 -13.10 -7.14
CA VAL A 218 -25.18 -13.20 -6.10
C VAL A 218 -24.15 -14.24 -6.52
N PHE A 219 -22.88 -13.84 -6.57
CA PHE A 219 -21.75 -14.73 -6.76
C PHE A 219 -20.96 -14.82 -5.46
N GLU A 220 -20.72 -16.04 -4.99
CA GLU A 220 -19.85 -16.31 -3.84
C GLU A 220 -18.73 -17.23 -4.28
N ALA A 221 -17.50 -16.84 -3.94
CA ALA A 221 -16.31 -17.63 -4.19
C ALA A 221 -15.52 -17.75 -2.88
N ASN A 222 -15.17 -18.98 -2.54
CA ASN A 222 -14.17 -19.26 -1.53
C ASN A 222 -12.87 -19.56 -2.27
N VAL A 223 -11.88 -18.69 -2.11
CA VAL A 223 -10.52 -19.03 -2.55
C VAL A 223 -10.03 -20.07 -1.56
N GLY A 224 -10.02 -21.33 -1.99
CA GLY A 224 -9.72 -22.47 -1.13
C GLY A 224 -8.42 -22.26 -0.36
N ILE A 225 -8.51 -22.43 0.96
CA ILE A 225 -7.35 -22.70 1.81
C ILE A 225 -6.88 -24.09 1.35
N GLY A 226 -5.73 -24.19 0.70
CA GLY A 226 -5.17 -25.50 0.35
C GLY A 226 -4.98 -26.29 1.64
N ASN A 227 -5.56 -27.49 1.70
CA ASN A 227 -5.30 -28.46 2.78
C ASN A 227 -3.83 -28.87 2.79
#